data_AF-A0A8T6DS12-F1
#
_entry.id   AF-A0A8T6DS12-F1
#
_cell.length_a   1.000
_cell.length_b   1.000
_cell.length_c   1.000
_cell.angle_alpha   90.00
_cell.angle_beta   90.00
_cell.angle_gamma   90.00
#
_symmetry.space_group_name_H-M   'P 1'
#
loop_
_entity.id
_entity.type
_entity.pdbx_description
1 polymer ?
#
loop_
_entity_poly.entity_id
_entity_poly.type
_entity_poly.pdbx_seq_one_letter_code
_entity_poly.pdbx_strand_id
1 'polypeptide(L)'
;MTSTAPRPIIRGTKTVEEKRQYDYSKGVLPYIPEEVDDFETEATRYLNGEWPTEEQFIMYRLVRGVYGQRQPDVQMMRIKIPGGALTPGHLEAFGDVVSQYAPLKKGHITTRENLQVHFVKLADTPHVMRILGDAGLVTREACGNTVRNVAGDPLSGVKLEEPFYVAPYLAAYARYFVRHEYT
;
A
#
# COMPACT_ATOMS: atom_id res chain seq x y z
N MET A 1 27.35 -26.17 -10.04
CA MET A 1 26.23 -25.54 -10.77
C MET A 1 25.64 -24.48 -9.86
N THR A 2 26.00 -23.21 -10.03
CA THR A 2 25.43 -22.10 -9.28
C THR A 2 23.99 -21.90 -9.76
N SER A 3 23.04 -22.57 -9.11
CA SER A 3 21.64 -22.22 -9.23
C SER A 3 21.50 -20.80 -8.71
N THR A 4 21.47 -19.82 -9.61
CA THR A 4 21.05 -18.47 -9.27
C THR A 4 19.62 -18.57 -8.79
N ALA A 5 19.41 -18.25 -7.51
CA ALA A 5 18.10 -18.24 -6.90
C ALA A 5 17.12 -17.36 -7.72
N PRO A 6 15.85 -17.77 -7.84
CA PRO A 6 14.87 -17.03 -8.61
C PRO A 6 14.68 -15.63 -8.00
N ARG A 7 14.84 -14.60 -8.83
CA ARG A 7 14.62 -13.19 -8.46
C ARG A 7 13.15 -12.98 -8.10
N PRO A 8 12.84 -12.15 -7.08
CA PRO A 8 11.46 -11.87 -6.73
C PRO A 8 10.67 -11.34 -7.93
N ILE A 9 9.42 -11.79 -8.06
CA ILE A 9 8.53 -11.27 -9.09
C ILE A 9 8.15 -9.83 -8.72
N ILE A 10 8.46 -8.89 -9.62
CA ILE A 10 8.09 -7.49 -9.49
C ILE A 10 7.39 -7.08 -10.79
N ARG A 11 6.06 -7.21 -10.80
CA ARG A 11 5.21 -6.60 -11.82
C ARG A 11 4.81 -5.17 -11.40
N GLY A 12 4.50 -4.36 -12.41
CA GLY A 12 4.14 -2.95 -12.26
C GLY A 12 4.58 -2.13 -13.48
N THR A 13 3.96 -0.97 -13.68
CA THR A 13 4.26 -0.08 -14.81
C THR A 13 5.22 1.02 -14.42
N LYS A 14 6.10 1.41 -15.35
CA LYS A 14 7.14 2.41 -15.10
C LYS A 14 6.87 3.72 -15.82
N THR A 15 6.16 3.68 -16.94
CA THR A 15 5.93 4.83 -17.83
C THR A 15 4.62 5.55 -17.50
N VAL A 16 4.51 6.81 -17.93
CA VAL A 16 3.27 7.59 -17.77
C VAL A 16 2.18 7.05 -18.69
N GLU A 17 2.56 6.60 -19.88
CA GLU A 17 1.69 6.04 -20.92
C GLU A 17 0.97 4.78 -20.41
N GLU A 18 1.70 3.87 -19.78
CA GLU A 18 1.12 2.66 -19.18
C GLU A 18 0.16 3.02 -18.03
N LYS A 19 0.54 3.96 -17.16
CA LYS A 19 -0.30 4.38 -16.01
C LYS A 19 -1.62 5.02 -16.44
N ARG A 20 -1.71 5.58 -17.64
CA ARG A 20 -2.96 6.15 -18.19
C ARG A 20 -4.01 5.08 -18.50
N GLN A 21 -3.63 3.81 -18.61
CA GLN A 21 -4.54 2.70 -18.89
C GLN A 21 -5.21 2.15 -17.62
N TYR A 22 -4.79 2.59 -16.43
CA TYR A 22 -5.34 2.09 -15.18
C TYR A 22 -6.70 2.63 -14.82
N ASP A 23 -7.44 1.84 -14.05
CA ASP A 23 -8.69 2.25 -13.43
C ASP A 23 -8.43 3.09 -12.17
N TYR A 24 -8.97 4.31 -12.17
CA TYR A 24 -8.93 5.25 -11.05
C TYR A 24 -10.33 5.56 -10.50
N SER A 25 -11.35 4.81 -10.90
CA SER A 25 -12.75 5.06 -10.53
C SER A 25 -13.02 4.83 -9.04
N LYS A 26 -12.25 3.92 -8.42
CA LYS A 26 -12.43 3.52 -7.00
C LYS A 26 -11.52 4.24 -6.02
N GLY A 27 -10.55 5.03 -6.48
CA GLY A 27 -9.57 5.65 -5.60
C GLY A 27 -8.55 6.54 -6.32
N VAL A 28 -7.75 7.28 -5.55
CA VAL A 28 -6.72 8.16 -6.12
C VAL A 28 -5.62 7.36 -6.80
N LEU A 29 -5.22 6.23 -6.21
CA LEU A 29 -4.19 5.32 -6.72
C LEU A 29 -4.86 4.11 -7.36
N PRO A 30 -4.28 3.53 -8.42
CA PRO A 30 -4.83 2.36 -9.06
C PRO A 30 -4.41 1.10 -8.29
N TYR A 31 -5.40 0.25 -8.01
CA TYR A 31 -5.21 -1.10 -7.52
C TYR A 31 -4.80 -2.03 -8.67
N ILE A 32 -3.78 -2.86 -8.45
CA ILE A 32 -3.28 -3.83 -9.42
C ILE A 32 -3.30 -5.21 -8.73
N PRO A 33 -4.27 -6.08 -9.03
CA PRO A 33 -4.40 -7.39 -8.41
C PRO A 33 -3.14 -8.25 -8.52
N GLU A 34 -2.45 -8.20 -9.66
CA GLU A 34 -1.27 -9.01 -9.93
C GLU A 34 -0.10 -8.68 -8.99
N GLU A 35 -0.02 -7.45 -8.46
CA GLU A 35 0.99 -7.09 -7.46
C GLU A 35 0.75 -7.80 -6.11
N VAL A 36 -0.51 -8.14 -5.81
CA VAL A 36 -0.89 -8.90 -4.62
C VAL A 36 -0.59 -10.38 -4.82
N ASP A 37 -0.83 -10.93 -6.02
CA ASP A 37 -0.49 -12.31 -6.35
C ASP A 37 1.03 -12.56 -6.34
N ASP A 38 1.79 -11.60 -6.87
CA ASP A 38 3.25 -11.60 -6.75
C ASP A 38 3.67 -11.61 -5.28
N PHE A 39 3.04 -10.76 -4.45
CA PHE A 39 3.36 -10.68 -3.03
C PHE A 39 2.99 -11.94 -2.26
N GLU A 40 1.85 -12.55 -2.54
CA GLU A 40 1.43 -13.82 -1.94
C GLU A 40 2.42 -14.94 -2.26
N THR A 41 2.83 -15.03 -3.53
CA THR A 41 3.85 -15.99 -3.99
C THR A 41 5.14 -15.80 -3.19
N GLU A 42 5.64 -14.57 -3.13
CA GLU A 42 6.90 -14.26 -2.46
C GLU A 42 6.82 -14.38 -0.93
N ALA A 43 5.70 -14.02 -0.31
CA ALA A 43 5.48 -14.22 1.13
C ALA A 43 5.42 -15.71 1.48
N THR A 44 4.79 -16.54 0.64
CA THR A 44 4.76 -18.00 0.81
C THR A 44 6.16 -18.59 0.71
N ARG A 45 6.95 -18.18 -0.29
CA ARG A 45 8.36 -18.57 -0.41
C ARG A 45 9.16 -18.21 0.84
N TYR A 46 8.94 -17.01 1.40
CA TYR A 46 9.66 -16.58 2.61
C TYR A 46 9.28 -17.46 3.81
N LEU A 47 7.99 -17.74 3.99
CA LEU A 47 7.48 -18.63 5.04
C LEU A 47 8.03 -20.06 4.91
N ASN A 48 8.31 -20.52 3.69
CA ASN A 48 8.94 -21.81 3.42
C ASN A 48 10.48 -21.80 3.58
N GLY A 49 11.10 -20.67 3.91
CA GLY A 49 12.55 -20.54 4.01
C GLY A 49 13.27 -20.50 2.65
N GLU A 50 12.56 -20.20 1.57
CA GLU A 50 13.08 -20.17 0.19
C GLU A 50 13.60 -18.78 -0.23
N TRP A 51 13.65 -17.82 0.70
CA TRP A 51 14.22 -16.50 0.49
C TRP A 51 15.72 -16.48 0.82
N PRO A 52 16.56 -15.78 0.03
CA PRO A 52 18.00 -15.81 0.25
C PRO A 52 18.43 -15.21 1.59
N THR A 53 17.85 -14.07 1.99
CA THR A 53 18.07 -13.45 3.30
C THR A 53 16.82 -12.72 3.79
N GLU A 54 16.71 -12.52 5.10
CA GLU A 54 15.62 -11.76 5.70
C GLU A 54 15.69 -10.28 5.33
N GLU A 55 16.88 -9.69 5.22
CA GLU A 55 17.05 -8.28 4.84
C GLU A 55 16.47 -8.00 3.44
N GLN A 56 16.70 -8.92 2.49
CA GLN A 56 16.14 -8.80 1.15
C GLN A 56 14.61 -8.89 1.17
N PHE A 57 14.05 -9.80 1.97
CA PHE A 57 12.60 -9.92 2.13
C PHE A 57 12.00 -8.68 2.79
N ILE A 58 12.66 -8.15 3.83
CA ILE A 58 12.27 -6.90 4.49
C ILE A 58 12.14 -5.79 3.46
N MET A 59 13.15 -5.57 2.62
CA MET A 59 13.09 -4.53 1.59
C MET A 59 11.94 -4.75 0.60
N TYR A 60 11.69 -6.00 0.22
CA TYR A 60 10.61 -6.36 -0.70
C TYR A 60 9.21 -6.11 -0.10
N ARG A 61 8.96 -6.54 1.14
CA ARG A 61 7.65 -6.37 1.81
C ARG A 61 7.39 -4.92 2.23
N LEU A 62 8.44 -4.16 2.56
CA LEU A 62 8.33 -2.75 2.94
C LEU A 62 7.74 -1.90 1.82
N VAL A 63 8.15 -2.11 0.57
CA VAL A 63 7.59 -1.37 -0.58
C VAL A 63 6.11 -1.70 -0.81
N ARG A 64 5.57 -2.76 -0.19
CA ARG A 64 4.15 -3.15 -0.27
C ARG A 64 3.36 -2.76 0.97
N GLY A 65 3.93 -1.91 1.82
CA GLY A 65 3.27 -1.41 3.03
C GLY A 65 3.24 -2.41 4.18
N VAL A 66 3.93 -3.55 4.08
CA VAL A 66 3.99 -4.58 5.12
C VAL A 66 5.29 -4.40 5.92
N TYR A 67 5.17 -4.02 7.19
CA TYR A 67 6.28 -3.64 8.06
C TYR A 67 6.35 -4.61 9.26
N GLY A 68 7.54 -5.14 9.55
CA GLY A 68 7.75 -5.97 10.74
C GLY A 68 7.62 -5.14 12.02
N GLN A 69 6.83 -5.60 12.99
CA GLN A 69 6.71 -4.95 14.30
C GLN A 69 7.59 -5.64 15.35
N ARG A 70 7.63 -5.10 16.58
CA ARG A 70 8.45 -5.66 17.66
C ARG A 70 8.01 -7.05 18.10
N GLN A 71 6.71 -7.35 17.95
CA GLN A 71 6.16 -8.66 18.24
C GLN A 71 6.50 -9.62 17.10
N PRO A 72 6.94 -10.86 17.41
CA PRO A 72 7.30 -11.84 16.40
C PRO A 72 6.09 -12.24 15.55
N ASP A 73 6.37 -12.66 14.31
CA ASP A 73 5.42 -13.28 13.36
C ASP A 73 4.22 -12.44 12.91
N VAL A 74 4.17 -11.17 13.31
CA VAL A 74 3.11 -10.24 12.95
C VAL A 74 3.64 -8.97 12.32
N GLN A 75 2.77 -8.32 11.57
CA GLN A 75 3.08 -7.19 10.70
C GLN A 75 2.14 -6.01 10.99
N MET A 76 2.68 -4.81 10.82
CA MET A 76 1.90 -3.60 10.60
C MET A 76 1.71 -3.41 9.10
N MET A 77 0.47 -3.22 8.66
CA MET A 77 0.16 -2.85 7.27
C MET A 77 -0.23 -1.40 7.20
N ARG A 78 0.41 -0.65 6.29
CA ARG A 78 0.10 0.75 6.01
C ARG A 78 -0.59 0.90 4.66
N ILE A 79 -1.73 1.59 4.69
CA ILE A 79 -2.52 1.93 3.51
C ILE A 79 -2.17 3.35 3.10
N LYS A 80 -1.78 3.56 1.84
CA LYS A 80 -1.42 4.87 1.28
C LYS A 80 -2.66 5.62 0.85
N ILE A 81 -2.93 6.78 1.46
CA ILE A 81 -4.16 7.55 1.23
C ILE A 81 -3.79 8.99 0.87
N PRO A 82 -3.55 9.28 -0.42
CA PRO A 82 -3.18 10.61 -0.86
C PRO A 82 -4.21 11.65 -0.39
N GLY A 83 -3.75 12.65 0.37
CA GLY A 83 -4.58 13.76 0.85
C GLY A 83 -5.65 13.35 1.86
N GLY A 84 -5.54 12.15 2.44
CA GLY A 84 -6.57 11.61 3.34
C GLY A 84 -7.92 11.37 2.66
N ALA A 85 -7.97 11.40 1.32
CA ALA A 85 -9.19 11.31 0.55
C ALA A 85 -9.78 9.89 0.62
N LEU A 86 -10.87 9.75 1.38
CA LEU A 86 -11.59 8.50 1.59
C LEU A 86 -13.08 8.68 1.33
N THR A 87 -13.70 7.63 0.81
CA THR A 87 -15.15 7.45 0.74
C THR A 87 -15.64 6.65 1.96
N PRO A 88 -16.95 6.65 2.26
CA PRO A 88 -17.51 5.77 3.28
C PRO A 88 -17.16 4.29 3.04
N GLY A 89 -17.24 3.82 1.79
CA GLY A 89 -16.90 2.43 1.44
C GLY A 89 -15.42 2.07 1.70
N HIS A 90 -14.50 3.04 1.60
CA HIS A 90 -13.11 2.83 2.00
C HIS A 90 -12.96 2.59 3.49
N LEU A 91 -13.72 3.32 4.31
CA LEU A 91 -13.70 3.16 5.77
C LEU A 91 -14.40 1.88 6.20
N GLU A 92 -15.46 1.45 5.52
CA GLU A 92 -16.12 0.15 5.72
C GLU A 92 -15.14 -0.99 5.46
N ALA A 93 -14.47 -1.00 4.29
CA ALA A 93 -13.48 -2.03 3.96
C ALA A 93 -12.30 -2.06 4.96
N PHE A 94 -11.85 -0.89 5.43
CA PHE A 94 -10.83 -0.83 6.49
C PHE A 94 -11.37 -1.36 7.83
N GLY A 95 -12.63 -1.07 8.17
CA GLY A 95 -13.32 -1.61 9.33
C GLY A 95 -13.40 -3.14 9.29
N ASP A 96 -13.74 -3.71 8.14
CA ASP A 96 -13.77 -5.16 7.93
C ASP A 96 -12.40 -5.78 8.17
N VAL A 97 -11.34 -5.20 7.60
CA VAL A 97 -9.95 -5.64 7.84
C VAL A 97 -9.60 -5.60 9.32
N VAL A 98 -9.88 -4.48 10.01
CA VAL A 98 -9.60 -4.35 11.45
C VAL A 98 -10.41 -5.38 12.25
N SER A 99 -11.67 -5.61 11.88
CA SER A 99 -12.56 -6.55 12.56
C SER A 99 -12.16 -8.01 12.38
N GLN A 100 -11.51 -8.37 11.27
CA GLN A 100 -11.15 -9.76 10.98
C GLN A 100 -9.70 -10.07 11.37
N TYR A 101 -8.77 -9.15 11.09
CA TYR A 101 -7.33 -9.41 11.16
C TYR A 101 -6.61 -8.75 12.34
N ALA A 102 -7.17 -7.70 12.94
CA ALA A 102 -6.58 -7.06 14.11
C ALA A 102 -7.13 -7.70 15.41
N PRO A 103 -6.30 -8.36 16.24
CA PRO A 103 -6.74 -8.94 17.51
C PRO A 103 -7.33 -7.89 18.46
N LEU A 104 -6.77 -6.68 18.44
CA LEU A 104 -7.19 -5.59 19.31
C LEU A 104 -8.38 -4.78 18.77
N LYS A 105 -8.86 -5.09 17.55
CA LYS A 105 -9.91 -4.32 16.86
C LYS A 105 -9.58 -2.82 16.78
N LYS A 106 -8.31 -2.50 16.52
CA LYS A 106 -7.81 -1.13 16.43
C LYS A 106 -7.22 -0.86 15.04
N GLY A 107 -7.69 0.22 14.44
CA GLY A 107 -7.05 0.90 13.32
C GLY A 107 -6.44 2.21 13.79
N HIS A 108 -5.38 2.66 13.11
CA HIS A 108 -4.69 3.90 13.45
C HIS A 108 -4.70 4.86 12.26
N ILE A 109 -5.14 6.09 12.50
CA ILE A 109 -4.92 7.22 11.59
C ILE A 109 -3.56 7.82 11.90
N THR A 110 -2.75 8.05 10.87
CA THR A 110 -1.40 8.58 11.02
C THR A 110 -1.37 10.09 10.81
N THR A 111 -0.31 10.75 11.30
CA THR A 111 -0.03 12.18 11.03
C THR A 111 0.30 12.48 9.55
N ARG A 112 0.39 11.45 8.70
CA ARG A 112 0.56 11.57 7.25
C ARG A 112 -0.69 11.08 6.50
N GLU A 113 -1.86 11.17 7.14
CA GLU A 113 -3.18 10.86 6.57
C GLU A 113 -3.39 9.41 6.09
N ASN A 114 -2.45 8.51 6.40
CA ASN A 114 -2.60 7.08 6.13
C ASN A 114 -3.41 6.38 7.22
N LEU A 115 -3.85 5.17 6.89
CA LEU A 115 -4.36 4.19 7.85
C LEU A 115 -3.32 3.10 8.12
N GLN A 116 -3.33 2.56 9.33
CA GLN A 116 -2.55 1.39 9.72
C GLN A 116 -3.37 0.38 10.50
N VAL A 117 -3.13 -0.89 10.20
CA VAL A 117 -3.58 -2.02 11.00
C VAL A 117 -2.35 -2.79 11.49
N HIS A 118 -2.40 -3.27 12.74
CA HIS A 118 -1.28 -3.93 13.41
C HIS A 118 -1.62 -5.38 13.73
N PHE A 119 -0.60 -6.17 14.05
CA PHE A 119 -0.72 -7.57 14.46
C PHE A 119 -1.23 -8.53 13.38
N VAL A 120 -1.13 -8.15 12.10
CA VAL A 120 -1.57 -9.00 10.98
C VAL A 120 -0.52 -10.07 10.71
N LYS A 121 -0.90 -11.35 10.66
CA LYS A 121 0.06 -12.42 10.33
C LYS A 121 0.55 -12.26 8.90
N LEU A 122 1.81 -12.58 8.63
CA LEU A 122 2.36 -12.44 7.27
C LEU A 122 1.54 -13.22 6.22
N ALA A 123 1.08 -14.42 6.55
CA ALA A 123 0.24 -15.24 5.68
C ALA A 123 -1.13 -14.61 5.33
N ASP A 124 -1.66 -13.75 6.22
CA ASP A 124 -2.96 -13.10 6.01
C ASP A 124 -2.82 -11.79 5.21
N THR A 125 -1.61 -11.22 5.13
CA THR A 125 -1.39 -9.92 4.50
C THR A 125 -1.83 -9.82 3.03
N PRO A 126 -1.67 -10.85 2.17
CA PRO A 126 -2.20 -10.78 0.80
C PRO A 126 -3.73 -10.70 0.76
N HIS A 127 -4.42 -11.44 1.63
CA HIS A 127 -5.88 -11.38 1.70
C HIS A 127 -6.36 -10.00 2.16
N VAL A 128 -5.68 -9.41 3.16
CA VAL A 128 -5.94 -8.02 3.57
C VAL A 128 -5.74 -7.04 2.42
N MET A 129 -4.69 -7.21 1.60
CA MET A 129 -4.46 -6.37 0.43
C MET A 129 -5.59 -6.49 -0.60
N ARG A 130 -6.20 -7.67 -0.78
CA ARG A 130 -7.34 -7.87 -1.69
C ARG A 130 -8.59 -7.14 -1.21
N ILE A 131 -8.97 -7.31 0.06
CA ILE A 131 -10.12 -6.60 0.65
C ILE A 131 -9.98 -5.08 0.46
N LEU A 132 -8.80 -4.54 0.76
CA LEU A 132 -8.51 -3.11 0.57
C LEU A 132 -8.54 -2.72 -0.91
N GLY A 133 -7.91 -3.53 -1.77
CA GLY A 133 -7.81 -3.31 -3.20
C GLY A 133 -9.16 -3.28 -3.91
N ASP A 134 -10.08 -4.17 -3.54
CA ASP A 134 -11.44 -4.25 -4.11
C ASP A 134 -12.25 -2.96 -3.86
N ALA A 135 -11.99 -2.31 -2.72
CA ALA A 135 -12.52 -1.00 -2.36
C ALA A 135 -11.76 0.18 -2.99
N GLY A 136 -10.61 -0.06 -3.64
CA GLY A 136 -9.77 0.99 -4.24
C GLY A 136 -8.68 1.55 -3.32
N LEU A 137 -8.39 0.90 -2.19
CA LEU A 137 -7.30 1.24 -1.29
C LEU A 137 -6.02 0.48 -1.64
N VAL A 138 -4.87 1.15 -1.55
CA VAL A 138 -3.59 0.62 -2.01
C VAL A 138 -2.51 0.73 -0.93
N THR A 139 -1.71 -0.31 -0.73
CA THR A 139 -0.57 -0.33 0.22
C THR A 139 0.78 -0.12 -0.47
N ARG A 140 0.81 -0.12 -1.81
CA ARG A 140 2.02 0.09 -2.62
C ARG A 140 2.70 1.40 -2.26
N GLU A 141 3.99 1.30 -1.97
CA GLU A 141 4.90 2.40 -1.64
C GLU A 141 4.43 3.25 -0.45
N ALA A 142 3.68 2.64 0.47
CA ALA A 142 3.35 3.24 1.75
C ALA A 142 4.55 3.26 2.72
N CYS A 143 5.52 2.36 2.50
CA CYS A 143 6.74 2.14 3.26
C CYS A 143 7.93 1.91 2.29
N GLY A 144 9.14 1.69 2.85
CA GLY A 144 10.39 1.53 2.07
C GLY A 144 11.02 2.84 1.60
N ASN A 145 12.14 2.76 0.89
CA ASN A 145 12.86 3.93 0.37
C ASN A 145 12.21 4.43 -0.93
N THR A 146 10.97 4.92 -0.84
CA THR A 146 10.06 5.28 -1.95
C THR A 146 9.40 6.63 -1.69
N VAL A 147 8.75 7.20 -2.71
CA VAL A 147 7.93 8.40 -2.52
C VAL A 147 6.69 8.04 -1.69
N ARG A 148 6.70 8.48 -0.43
CA ARG A 148 5.63 8.19 0.54
C ARG A 148 4.35 8.95 0.24
N ASN A 149 3.37 8.86 1.14
CA ASN A 149 2.11 9.58 1.01
C ASN A 149 2.33 11.11 0.95
N VAL A 150 1.50 11.78 0.17
CA VAL A 150 1.38 13.24 0.14
C VAL A 150 0.20 13.65 1.01
N ALA A 151 0.46 14.54 1.97
CA ALA A 151 -0.55 15.06 2.88
C ALA A 151 -1.22 16.29 2.25
N GLY A 152 -2.50 16.49 2.55
CA GLY A 152 -3.32 17.58 2.00
C GLY A 152 -4.14 18.27 3.09
N ASP A 153 -4.59 19.48 2.80
CA ASP A 153 -5.55 20.14 3.69
C ASP A 153 -6.88 19.35 3.67
N PRO A 154 -7.38 18.85 4.82
CA PRO A 154 -8.62 18.09 4.88
C PRO A 154 -9.85 18.89 4.46
N LEU A 155 -9.72 20.23 4.35
CA LEU A 155 -10.77 21.14 3.92
C LEU A 155 -10.51 21.74 2.52
N SER A 156 -9.58 21.18 1.73
CA SER A 156 -9.39 21.65 0.35
C SER A 156 -10.62 21.37 -0.51
N GLY A 157 -11.06 22.37 -1.28
CA GLY A 157 -12.26 22.34 -2.11
C GLY A 157 -13.52 22.87 -1.39
N VAL A 158 -13.45 23.14 -0.08
CA VAL A 158 -14.60 23.63 0.71
C VAL A 158 -14.32 24.92 1.49
N LYS A 159 -13.05 25.29 1.68
CA LYS A 159 -12.66 26.55 2.34
C LYS A 159 -12.88 27.74 1.42
N LEU A 160 -13.69 28.70 1.86
CA LEU A 160 -13.94 29.95 1.13
C LEU A 160 -12.67 30.76 0.85
N GLU A 161 -11.70 30.69 1.75
CA GLU A 161 -10.44 31.45 1.68
C GLU A 161 -9.26 30.62 1.15
N GLU A 162 -9.51 29.43 0.58
CA GLU A 162 -8.39 28.65 0.02
C GLU A 162 -7.82 29.36 -1.22
N PRO A 163 -6.49 29.55 -1.31
CA PRO A 163 -5.90 30.20 -2.48
C PRO A 163 -6.18 29.46 -3.79
N PHE A 164 -6.26 28.13 -3.74
CA PHE A 164 -6.66 27.26 -4.85
C PHE A 164 -7.01 25.86 -4.35
N TYR A 165 -7.74 25.11 -5.16
CA TYR A 165 -8.10 23.72 -4.89
C TYR A 165 -6.91 22.77 -5.10
N VAL A 166 -6.40 22.16 -4.03
CA VAL A 166 -5.14 21.39 -4.03
C VAL A 166 -5.33 19.93 -4.49
N ALA A 167 -6.52 19.35 -4.31
CA ALA A 167 -6.74 17.92 -4.53
C ALA A 167 -6.33 17.39 -5.93
N PRO A 168 -6.57 18.10 -7.06
CA PRO A 168 -6.16 17.63 -8.38
C PRO A 168 -4.65 17.49 -8.51
N TYR A 169 -3.88 18.43 -7.93
CA TYR A 169 -2.42 18.44 -7.94
C TYR A 169 -1.85 17.35 -7.05
N LEU A 170 -2.46 17.14 -5.88
CA LEU A 170 -2.10 16.07 -4.97
C LEU A 170 -2.32 14.70 -5.62
N ALA A 171 -3.47 14.51 -6.28
CA ALA A 171 -3.77 13.28 -7.01
C ALA A 171 -2.79 13.06 -8.16
N ALA A 172 -2.48 14.10 -8.96
CA ALA A 172 -1.50 14.03 -10.03
C ALA A 172 -0.11 13.65 -9.52
N TYR A 173 0.35 14.29 -8.43
CA TYR A 173 1.61 13.96 -7.77
C TYR A 173 1.64 12.48 -7.34
N ALA A 174 0.61 12.02 -6.64
CA ALA A 174 0.56 10.66 -6.13
C ALA A 174 0.57 9.61 -7.25
N ARG A 175 -0.20 9.86 -8.33
CA ARG A 175 -0.27 9.00 -9.52
C ARG A 175 1.03 8.98 -10.32
N TYR A 176 1.69 10.14 -10.44
CA TYR A 176 2.96 10.24 -11.15
C TYR A 176 4.02 9.42 -10.45
N PHE A 177 4.20 9.58 -9.14
CA PHE A 177 5.30 8.97 -8.40
C PHE A 177 5.08 7.51 -8.01
N VAL A 178 3.85 7.05 -7.82
CA VAL A 178 3.61 5.63 -7.48
C VAL A 178 4.11 4.75 -8.62
N ARG A 179 4.95 3.74 -8.35
CA ARG A 179 5.55 2.85 -9.36
C ARG A 179 6.44 3.56 -10.38
N HIS A 180 6.86 4.79 -10.12
CA HIS A 180 7.78 5.49 -11.01
C HIS A 180 9.23 5.21 -10.63
N GLU A 181 10.11 5.14 -11.62
CA GLU A 181 11.53 5.18 -11.34
C GLU A 181 11.91 6.59 -10.88
N TYR A 182 12.63 6.67 -9.76
CA TYR A 182 13.25 7.90 -9.29
C TYR A 182 14.74 7.61 -9.10
N THR A 183 15.56 8.57 -9.50
CA THR A 183 17.03 8.53 -9.47
C THR A 183 17.58 8.52 -8.06
#